data_AF-A0A3B8WMZ6-F1
#
_entry.id   AF-A0A3B8WMZ6-F1
#
_cell.length_a   1.000
_cell.length_b   1.000
_cell.length_c   1.000
_cell.angle_alpha   90.00
_cell.angle_beta   90.00
_cell.angle_gamma   90.00
#
_symmetry.space_group_name_H-M   'P 1'
#
loop_
_entity.id
_entity.type
_entity.pdbx_description
1 polymer ?
#
loop_
_entity_poly.entity_id
_entity_poly.type
_entity_poly.pdbx_seq_one_letter_code
_entity_poly.pdbx_strand_id
1 'polypeptide(L)'
;MKFEKLFESKENKLYKIDGTQVPVTKEMAYPVKWSDVEGAEEEYDEAALAKLRDDLKKLEEEGRYVFIEPVYDKEAIPGQFISAMKHTSRRIKDCASVIGFAIPEQVAGDADVVSAFIEKIGEKHPHYVYFAKKACRDDIVLY
;
A
#
# COMPACT_ATOMS: atom_id res chain seq x y z
N MET A 1 0.29 -18.97 5.34
CA MET A 1 0.54 -18.75 3.90
C MET A 1 1.72 -17.80 3.80
N LYS A 2 2.78 -18.16 3.07
CA LYS A 2 3.96 -17.31 2.88
C LYS A 2 3.78 -16.61 1.53
N PHE A 3 3.57 -15.30 1.54
CA PHE A 3 3.46 -14.54 0.29
C PHE A 3 4.81 -14.50 -0.38
N GLU A 4 4.88 -15.02 -1.60
CA GLU A 4 6.07 -14.97 -2.42
C GLU A 4 6.22 -13.57 -3.01
N LYS A 5 7.46 -13.07 -3.05
CA LYS A 5 7.76 -11.79 -3.68
C LYS A 5 7.63 -11.97 -5.19
N LEU A 6 6.65 -11.30 -5.81
CA LEU A 6 6.40 -11.36 -7.25
C LEU A 6 6.99 -10.16 -8.01
N PHE A 7 7.13 -9.04 -7.31
CA PHE A 7 7.58 -7.77 -7.87
C PHE A 7 8.73 -7.18 -7.05
N GLU A 8 9.51 -6.35 -7.69
CA GLU A 8 10.56 -5.55 -7.05
C GLU A 8 10.67 -4.17 -7.69
N SER A 9 11.24 -3.24 -6.93
CA SER A 9 11.56 -1.90 -7.37
C SER A 9 13.05 -1.78 -7.67
N LYS A 10 13.35 -1.06 -8.75
CA LYS A 10 14.72 -0.67 -9.11
C LYS A 10 14.67 0.63 -9.90
N GLU A 11 15.51 1.61 -9.55
CA GLU A 11 15.62 2.89 -10.27
C GLU A 11 14.23 3.53 -10.49
N ASN A 12 13.42 3.58 -9.42
CA ASN A 12 12.05 4.11 -9.44
C ASN A 12 11.06 3.41 -10.39
N LYS A 13 11.36 2.21 -10.87
CA LYS A 13 10.51 1.41 -11.77
C LYS A 13 10.13 0.08 -11.14
N LEU A 14 8.98 -0.45 -11.57
CA LEU A 14 8.49 -1.77 -11.15
C LEU A 14 9.00 -2.84 -12.11
N TYR A 15 9.45 -3.96 -11.54
CA TYR A 15 9.86 -5.15 -12.26
C TYR A 15 9.19 -6.38 -11.66
N LYS A 16 8.95 -7.40 -12.47
CA LYS A 16 8.78 -8.77 -11.97
C LYS A 16 10.13 -9.30 -11.49
N ILE A 17 10.12 -10.29 -10.62
CA ILE A 17 11.33 -10.99 -10.16
C ILE A 17 12.14 -11.66 -11.29
N ASP A 18 11.55 -11.85 -12.47
CA ASP A 18 12.25 -12.36 -13.66
C ASP A 18 13.00 -11.26 -14.45
N GLY A 19 12.96 -10.01 -13.97
CA GLY A 19 13.59 -8.85 -14.60
C GLY A 19 12.73 -8.13 -15.64
N THR A 20 11.51 -8.60 -15.91
CA THR A 20 10.57 -7.93 -16.84
C THR A 20 10.06 -6.64 -16.22
N GLN A 21 10.30 -5.51 -16.89
CA GLN A 21 9.73 -4.22 -16.46
C GLN A 21 8.21 -4.23 -16.61
N VAL A 22 7.51 -3.74 -15.59
CA VAL A 22 6.05 -3.60 -15.57
C VAL A 22 5.71 -2.11 -15.61
N PRO A 23 5.02 -1.62 -16.65
CA PRO A 23 4.51 -0.26 -16.66
C PRO A 23 3.50 -0.07 -15.54
N VAL A 24 3.71 0.93 -14.69
CA VAL A 24 2.70 1.32 -13.69
C VAL A 24 1.66 2.19 -14.37
N THR A 25 0.40 1.86 -14.15
CA THR A 25 -0.75 2.57 -14.74
C THR A 25 -1.64 3.10 -13.62
N LYS A 26 -2.50 4.08 -13.93
CA LYS A 26 -3.40 4.69 -12.93
C LYS A 26 -4.39 3.66 -12.38
N GLU A 27 -4.75 2.66 -13.18
CA GLU A 27 -5.66 1.58 -12.85
C GLU A 27 -5.07 0.60 -11.82
N MET A 28 -3.76 0.64 -11.57
CA MET A 28 -3.11 -0.14 -10.51
C MET A 28 -3.20 0.54 -9.15
N ALA A 29 -3.48 1.85 -9.09
CA ALA A 29 -3.69 2.56 -7.84
C ALA A 29 -5.11 2.26 -7.33
N TYR A 30 -5.20 1.59 -6.19
CA TYR A 30 -6.47 1.31 -5.53
C TYR A 30 -6.66 2.26 -4.34
N PRO A 31 -7.46 3.34 -4.48
CA PRO A 31 -7.60 4.33 -3.44
C PRO A 31 -8.32 3.77 -2.21
N VAL A 32 -7.75 4.01 -1.03
CA VAL A 32 -8.36 3.67 0.26
C VAL A 32 -8.35 4.91 1.13
N LYS A 33 -9.52 5.46 1.43
CA LYS A 33 -9.65 6.63 2.30
C LYS A 33 -9.34 6.26 3.73
N TRP A 34 -8.69 7.18 4.44
CA TRP A 34 -8.44 7.01 5.85
C TRP A 34 -9.76 7.00 6.64
N SER A 35 -10.72 7.85 6.26
CA SER A 35 -12.05 7.88 6.89
C SER A 35 -12.86 6.59 6.72
N ASP A 36 -12.67 5.86 5.61
CA ASP A 36 -13.34 4.56 5.37
C ASP A 36 -12.73 3.42 6.21
N VAL A 37 -11.49 3.59 6.68
CA VAL A 37 -10.77 2.58 7.49
C VAL A 37 -10.97 2.81 8.98
N GLU A 38 -11.01 4.07 9.39
CA GLU A 38 -10.96 4.44 10.80
C GLU A 38 -11.77 5.72 11.05
N GLY A 39 -12.86 5.61 11.81
CA GLY A 39 -13.74 6.73 12.14
C GLY A 39 -13.20 7.62 13.27
N ALA A 40 -12.61 7.00 14.28
CA ALA A 40 -11.96 7.65 15.42
C ALA A 40 -10.67 6.89 15.80
N GLU A 41 -9.82 7.47 16.64
CA GLU A 41 -8.53 6.86 17.02
C GLU A 41 -8.71 5.42 17.52
N GLU A 42 -8.06 4.46 16.83
CA GLU A 42 -8.13 3.02 17.09
C GLU A 42 -9.53 2.37 16.89
N GLU A 43 -10.50 3.13 16.36
CA GLU A 43 -11.82 2.63 15.98
C GLU A 43 -11.89 2.34 14.48
N TYR A 44 -11.52 1.11 14.12
CA TYR A 44 -11.47 0.65 12.74
C TYR A 44 -12.83 0.14 12.23
N ASP A 45 -13.21 0.53 11.01
CA ASP A 45 -14.40 0.00 10.34
C ASP A 45 -14.09 -1.38 9.72
N GLU A 46 -14.33 -2.42 10.52
CA GLU A 46 -14.07 -3.80 10.10
C GLU A 46 -15.00 -4.28 8.99
N ALA A 47 -16.19 -3.69 8.84
CA ALA A 47 -17.11 -4.04 7.77
C ALA A 47 -16.61 -3.48 6.43
N ALA A 48 -16.12 -2.24 6.43
CA ALA A 48 -15.47 -1.63 5.26
C ALA A 48 -14.20 -2.40 4.85
N LEU A 49 -13.36 -2.80 5.81
CA LEU A 49 -12.15 -3.58 5.54
C LEU A 49 -12.45 -5.01 5.04
N ALA A 50 -13.52 -5.64 5.52
CA ALA A 50 -13.97 -6.93 4.99
C ALA A 50 -14.42 -6.79 3.51
N LYS A 51 -15.19 -5.75 3.20
CA LYS A 51 -15.61 -5.48 1.82
C LYS A 51 -14.42 -5.16 0.91
N LEU A 52 -13.47 -4.33 1.38
CA LEU A 52 -12.22 -4.05 0.67
C LEU A 52 -11.49 -5.35 0.34
N ARG A 53 -11.34 -6.25 1.32
CA ARG A 53 -10.71 -7.55 1.12
C ARG A 53 -11.43 -8.37 0.05
N ASP A 54 -12.76 -8.43 0.07
CA ASP A 54 -13.55 -9.19 -0.91
C ASP A 54 -13.41 -8.61 -2.33
N ASP A 55 -13.36 -7.28 -2.46
CA ASP A 55 -13.14 -6.62 -3.76
C ASP A 55 -11.72 -6.88 -4.29
N LEU A 56 -10.71 -6.86 -3.42
CA LEU A 56 -9.33 -7.22 -3.79
C LEU A 56 -9.20 -8.71 -4.16
N LYS A 57 -9.98 -9.58 -3.52
CA LYS A 57 -10.02 -11.02 -3.87
C LYS A 57 -10.58 -11.27 -5.26
N LYS A 58 -11.58 -10.51 -5.70
CA LYS A 58 -12.07 -10.59 -7.10
C LYS A 58 -10.97 -10.22 -8.10
N LEU A 59 -10.11 -9.25 -7.78
CA LEU A 59 -8.98 -8.90 -8.65
C LEU A 59 -7.98 -10.05 -8.81
N GLU A 60 -7.83 -10.93 -7.79
CA GLU A 60 -7.00 -12.13 -7.92
C GLU A 60 -7.56 -13.11 -8.95
N GLU A 61 -8.89 -13.30 -8.95
CA GLU A 61 -9.57 -14.17 -9.92
C GLU A 61 -9.42 -13.63 -11.34
N GLU A 62 -9.32 -12.30 -11.50
CA GLU A 62 -9.04 -11.61 -12.75
C GLU A 62 -7.55 -11.59 -13.14
N GLY A 63 -6.65 -12.06 -12.25
CA GLY A 63 -5.20 -12.00 -12.45
C GLY A 63 -4.63 -10.58 -12.48
N ARG A 64 -5.31 -9.63 -11.81
CA ARG A 64 -4.93 -8.21 -11.76
C ARG A 64 -4.21 -7.88 -10.46
N TYR A 65 -3.22 -6.99 -10.58
CA TYR A 65 -2.39 -6.54 -9.48
C TYR A 65 -2.59 -5.04 -9.24
N VAL A 66 -2.73 -4.67 -7.97
CA VAL A 66 -2.92 -3.29 -7.51
C VAL A 66 -2.03 -2.99 -6.32
N PHE A 67 -1.71 -1.71 -6.13
CA PHE A 67 -1.17 -1.22 -4.87
C PHE A 67 -2.22 -0.35 -4.19
N ILE A 68 -2.25 -0.38 -2.86
CA ILE A 68 -3.14 0.49 -2.10
C ILE A 68 -2.61 1.91 -2.21
N GLU A 69 -3.46 2.86 -2.60
CA GLU A 69 -3.19 4.29 -2.55
C GLU A 69 -3.93 4.88 -1.33
N PRO A 70 -3.25 5.08 -0.19
CA PRO A 70 -3.89 5.71 0.94
C PRO A 70 -4.28 7.15 0.63
N VAL A 71 -5.56 7.48 0.82
CA VAL A 71 -6.08 8.84 0.63
C VAL A 71 -6.17 9.52 1.99
N TYR A 72 -5.37 10.58 2.15
CA TYR A 72 -5.30 11.39 3.37
C TYR A 72 -6.46 12.40 3.40
N ASP A 73 -7.64 11.97 3.82
CA ASP A 73 -8.91 12.72 3.68
C ASP A 73 -9.51 13.25 4.99
N LYS A 74 -8.81 13.07 6.12
CA LYS A 74 -9.17 13.63 7.42
C LYS A 74 -7.98 14.33 8.07
N GLU A 75 -8.25 15.07 9.15
CA GLU A 75 -7.24 15.88 9.83
C GLU A 75 -6.08 15.02 10.37
N ALA A 76 -4.87 15.56 10.26
CA ALA A 76 -3.65 14.87 10.58
C ALA A 76 -3.44 14.77 12.10
N ILE A 77 -3.70 13.59 12.65
CA ILE A 77 -3.28 13.23 14.01
C ILE A 77 -1.99 12.41 13.93
N PRO A 78 -0.90 12.84 14.62
CA PRO A 78 0.40 12.19 14.52
C PRO A 78 0.34 10.67 14.77
N GLY A 79 0.85 9.90 13.81
CA GLY A 79 0.95 8.44 13.94
C GLY A 79 -0.34 7.65 13.72
N GLN A 80 -1.52 8.28 13.82
CA GLN A 80 -2.81 7.61 13.67
C GLN A 80 -3.00 7.09 12.24
N PHE A 81 -2.67 7.90 11.23
CA PHE A 81 -2.74 7.51 9.82
C PHE A 81 -1.93 6.24 9.51
N ILE A 82 -0.68 6.19 9.99
CA ILE A 82 0.18 5.02 9.75
C ILE A 82 -0.38 3.78 10.47
N SER A 83 -0.99 3.96 11.64
CA SER A 83 -1.64 2.86 12.38
C SER A 83 -2.86 2.33 11.64
N ALA A 84 -3.70 3.20 11.08
CA ALA A 84 -4.82 2.80 10.24
C ALA A 84 -4.37 2.05 8.97
N MET A 85 -3.31 2.52 8.30
CA MET A 85 -2.77 1.82 7.12
C MET A 85 -2.09 0.49 7.48
N LYS A 86 -1.45 0.40 8.65
CA LYS A 86 -0.94 -0.86 9.21
C LYS A 86 -2.08 -1.84 9.52
N HIS A 87 -3.21 -1.35 10.03
CA HIS A 87 -4.38 -2.20 10.27
C HIS A 87 -4.98 -2.68 8.94
N THR A 88 -5.09 -1.79 7.95
CA THR A 88 -5.52 -2.11 6.59
C THR A 88 -4.65 -3.22 5.99
N SER A 89 -3.32 -3.08 6.03
CA SER A 89 -2.39 -4.06 5.47
C SER A 89 -2.54 -5.45 6.12
N ARG A 90 -2.81 -5.50 7.43
CA ARG A 90 -3.09 -6.75 8.16
C ARG A 90 -4.41 -7.39 7.75
N ARG A 91 -5.43 -6.61 7.39
CA ARG A 91 -6.76 -7.11 6.99
C ARG A 91 -6.76 -7.66 5.57
N ILE A 92 -6.03 -7.02 4.66
CA ILE A 92 -5.88 -7.47 3.27
C ILE A 92 -4.66 -8.38 3.09
N LYS A 93 -4.09 -8.87 4.19
CA LYS A 93 -2.80 -9.57 4.19
C LYS A 93 -2.76 -10.80 3.30
N ASP A 94 -3.92 -11.38 3.05
CA ASP A 94 -4.06 -12.57 2.26
C ASP A 94 -4.44 -12.30 0.81
N CYS A 95 -4.48 -11.03 0.40
CA CYS A 95 -4.83 -10.62 -0.94
C CYS A 95 -3.61 -10.65 -1.88
N ALA A 96 -3.47 -11.68 -2.70
CA ALA A 96 -2.35 -11.83 -3.64
C ALA A 96 -2.35 -10.79 -4.76
N SER A 97 -3.50 -10.15 -5.02
CA SER A 97 -3.64 -9.02 -5.95
C SER A 97 -2.97 -7.75 -5.43
N VAL A 98 -2.69 -7.65 -4.12
CA VAL A 98 -2.07 -6.47 -3.51
C VAL A 98 -0.55 -6.62 -3.54
N ILE A 99 0.11 -5.77 -4.33
CA ILE A 99 1.57 -5.80 -4.50
C ILE A 99 2.31 -4.81 -3.62
N GLY A 100 1.59 -3.91 -2.95
CA GLY A 100 2.24 -2.80 -2.27
C GLY A 100 1.33 -1.68 -1.78
N PHE A 101 1.98 -0.62 -1.29
CA PHE A 101 1.35 0.60 -0.80
C PHE A 101 2.04 1.83 -1.41
N ALA A 102 1.24 2.82 -1.76
CA ALA A 102 1.73 4.15 -2.04
C ALA A 102 2.06 4.90 -0.74
N ILE A 103 3.11 5.71 -0.81
CA ILE A 103 3.52 6.67 0.20
C ILE A 103 2.80 7.98 -0.11
N PRO A 104 1.91 8.45 0.78
CA PRO A 104 1.21 9.72 0.58
C PRO A 104 2.16 10.91 0.46
N GLU A 105 1.78 11.93 -0.31
CA GLU A 105 2.57 13.15 -0.44
C GLU A 105 2.78 13.87 0.91
N GLN A 106 1.82 13.73 1.83
CA GLN A 106 1.85 14.28 3.19
C GLN A 106 2.99 13.68 4.03
N VAL A 107 3.47 12.48 3.69
CA VAL A 107 4.59 11.81 4.38
C VAL A 107 5.86 11.75 3.53
N ALA A 108 5.74 11.87 2.21
CA ALA A 108 6.87 11.69 1.26
C ALA A 108 7.98 12.74 1.38
N GLY A 109 7.74 13.87 2.06
CA GLY A 109 8.71 14.95 2.24
C GLY A 109 9.71 14.74 3.38
N ASP A 110 9.49 13.75 4.24
CA ASP A 110 10.32 13.47 5.42
C ASP A 110 10.84 12.03 5.37
N ALA A 111 12.16 11.87 5.24
CA ALA A 111 12.79 10.56 5.06
C ALA A 111 12.61 9.64 6.28
N ASP A 112 12.52 10.19 7.50
CA ASP A 112 12.33 9.42 8.73
C ASP A 112 10.88 8.92 8.79
N VAL A 113 9.92 9.77 8.42
CA VAL A 113 8.50 9.38 8.35
C VAL A 113 8.25 8.35 7.25
N VAL A 114 8.89 8.51 6.08
CA VAL A 114 8.85 7.50 5.00
C VAL A 114 9.37 6.16 5.49
N SER A 115 10.51 6.15 6.19
CA SER A 115 11.11 4.93 6.72
C SER A 115 10.19 4.27 7.76
N ALA A 116 9.61 5.07 8.68
CA ALA A 116 8.65 4.58 9.66
C ALA A 116 7.37 3.99 9.02
N PHE A 117 6.89 4.58 7.93
CA PHE A 117 5.75 4.07 7.17
C PHE A 117 6.06 2.70 6.55
N ILE A 118 7.20 2.59 5.86
CA ILE A 118 7.68 1.34 5.23
C ILE A 118 7.89 0.25 6.28
N GLU A 119 8.53 0.56 7.40
CA GLU A 119 8.80 -0.41 8.46
C GLU A 119 7.50 -0.92 9.09
N LYS A 120 6.56 -0.02 9.43
CA LYS A 120 5.31 -0.41 10.09
C LYS A 120 4.42 -1.27 9.21
N ILE A 121 4.33 -0.98 7.91
CA ILE A 121 3.52 -1.76 6.96
C ILE A 121 4.24 -3.06 6.57
N GLY A 122 5.54 -2.98 6.31
CA GLY A 122 6.38 -4.10 5.87
C GLY A 122 6.64 -5.18 6.93
N GLU A 123 6.43 -4.89 8.22
CA GLU A 123 6.69 -5.80 9.35
C GLU A 123 6.15 -7.24 9.15
N LYS A 124 4.96 -7.36 8.55
CA LYS A 124 4.34 -8.66 8.20
C LYS A 124 4.25 -8.91 6.70
N HIS A 125 4.70 -7.94 5.90
CA HIS A 125 4.55 -7.88 4.45
C HIS A 125 5.87 -7.52 3.75
N PRO A 126 6.95 -8.30 3.94
CA PRO A 126 8.27 -7.97 3.37
C PRO A 126 8.31 -8.07 1.82
N HIS A 127 7.25 -8.59 1.20
CA HIS A 127 7.11 -8.71 -0.25
C HIS A 127 6.53 -7.45 -0.90
N TYR A 128 5.98 -6.51 -0.13
CA TYR A 128 5.38 -5.30 -0.68
C TYR A 128 6.43 -4.39 -1.32
N VAL A 129 6.06 -3.85 -2.47
CA VAL A 129 6.75 -2.76 -3.14
C VAL A 129 6.09 -1.44 -2.73
N TYR A 130 6.87 -0.36 -2.65
CA TYR A 130 6.35 0.95 -2.31
C TYR A 130 6.33 1.87 -3.52
N PHE A 131 5.31 2.72 -3.56
CA PHE A 131 5.03 3.61 -4.70
C PHE A 131 4.95 5.06 -4.23
N ALA A 132 5.30 6.04 -5.06
CA ALA A 132 5.13 7.47 -4.73
C ALA A 132 4.89 8.30 -6.01
N LYS A 133 4.13 9.39 -5.89
CA LYS A 133 3.91 10.36 -6.99
C LYS A 133 5.14 11.26 -7.24
N LYS A 134 6.05 11.32 -6.27
CA LYS A 134 7.26 12.13 -6.30
C LYS A 134 8.43 11.28 -5.80
N ALA A 135 9.60 11.53 -6.36
CA ALA A 135 10.80 10.81 -5.97
C ALA A 135 11.18 11.15 -4.53
N CYS A 136 11.26 10.13 -3.68
CA CYS A 136 11.73 10.26 -2.30
C CYS A 136 12.84 9.26 -1.95
N ARG A 137 12.89 8.09 -2.60
CA ARG A 137 14.00 7.11 -2.57
C ARG A 137 14.07 6.35 -3.89
N ASP A 138 15.23 5.79 -4.22
CA ASP A 138 15.47 5.06 -5.48
C ASP A 138 14.78 3.68 -5.52
N ASP A 139 14.48 3.11 -4.35
CA ASP A 139 13.78 1.84 -4.17
C ASP A 139 12.25 2.01 -4.08
N ILE A 140 11.72 3.20 -4.34
CA ILE A 140 10.29 3.50 -4.38
C ILE A 140 9.88 3.74 -5.83
N VAL A 141 8.86 3.02 -6.31
CA VAL A 141 8.38 3.12 -7.69
C VAL A 141 7.62 4.42 -7.91
N LEU A 142 7.91 5.12 -9.00
CA LEU A 142 7.13 6.28 -9.43
C LEU A 142 5.91 5.86 -10.23
N TYR A 143 4.77 6.52 -10.00
CA TYR A 143 3.51 6.26 -10.69
C TYR A 143 2.71 7.54 -10.97
#